data_AF-E1SLZ2-F1
#
_entry.id   AF-E1SLZ2-F1
#
_cell.length_a   1.000
_cell.length_b   1.000
_cell.length_c   1.000
_cell.angle_alpha   90.00
_cell.angle_beta   90.00
_cell.angle_gamma   90.00
#
_symmetry.space_group_name_H-M   'P 1'
#
loop_
_entity.id
_entity.type
_entity.pdbx_description
1 polymer ?
#
loop_
_entity_poly.entity_id
_entity_poly.type
_entity_poly.pdbx_seq_one_letter_code
_entity_poly.pdbx_strand_id
1 'polypeptide(L)'
;MTQHSALLLPLLTLVAWSLVMWLWMYATRLPAIIQSGMKLDPNAPSGEQMATLPPRVRWKADNYNHLMEQPVLFYALILALVQLDASPPFALAMAWSYVGLRILHSLIQALVNRIEWRFAVFALGTLPLFGLTGYALSLALLA
;
A
#
# COMPACT_ATOMS: atom_id res chain seq x y z
N MET A 1 -2.35 -11.27 30.72
CA MET A 1 -2.72 -11.14 29.29
C MET A 1 -1.70 -10.18 28.69
N THR A 2 -0.93 -10.60 27.69
CA THR A 2 0.00 -9.71 26.99
C THR A 2 -0.83 -8.62 26.29
N GLN A 3 -0.67 -7.37 26.70
CA GLN A 3 -1.37 -6.26 26.07
C GLN A 3 -0.67 -6.02 24.73
N HIS A 4 -1.33 -6.39 23.62
CA HIS A 4 -0.80 -6.17 22.29
C HIS A 4 -1.03 -4.71 21.88
N SER A 5 -0.02 -4.06 21.30
CA SER A 5 -0.14 -2.67 20.84
C SER A 5 -1.27 -2.51 19.83
N ALA A 6 -2.11 -1.49 20.03
CA ALA A 6 -3.22 -1.16 19.13
C ALA A 6 -2.76 -0.83 17.70
N LEU A 7 -1.48 -0.46 17.52
CA LEU A 7 -0.89 -0.17 16.21
C LEU A 7 -0.70 -1.40 15.33
N LEU A 8 -0.72 -2.62 15.90
CA LEU A 8 -0.61 -3.85 15.11
C LEU A 8 -1.80 -4.04 14.18
N LEU A 9 -2.99 -3.56 14.57
CA LEU A 9 -4.20 -3.73 13.76
C LEU A 9 -4.15 -2.94 12.43
N PRO A 10 -3.84 -1.63 12.38
CA PRO A 10 -3.67 -0.94 11.10
C PRO A 10 -2.49 -1.50 10.27
N LEU A 11 -1.40 -1.95 10.91
CA LEU A 11 -0.30 -2.64 10.22
C LEU A 11 -0.80 -3.89 9.48
N LEU A 12 -1.44 -4.80 10.20
CA LEU A 12 -1.92 -6.07 9.64
C LEU A 12 -3.05 -5.85 8.62
N THR A 13 -3.86 -4.80 8.81
CA THR A 13 -4.90 -4.43 7.85
C THR A 13 -4.30 -4.06 6.50
N LEU A 14 -3.21 -3.29 6.47
CA LEU A 14 -2.58 -2.92 5.20
C LEU A 14 -1.82 -4.09 4.54
N VAL A 15 -1.27 -5.00 5.35
CA VAL A 15 -0.73 -6.27 4.86
C VAL A 15 -1.85 -7.10 4.19
N ALA A 16 -2.98 -7.26 4.87
CA ALA A 16 -4.13 -7.97 4.33
C ALA A 16 -4.66 -7.31 3.05
N TRP A 17 -4.73 -5.98 3.02
CA TRP A 17 -5.14 -5.24 1.82
C TRP A 17 -4.19 -5.44 0.64
N SER A 18 -2.88 -5.50 0.91
CA SER A 18 -1.88 -5.82 -0.12
C SER A 18 -2.11 -7.22 -0.72
N LEU A 19 -2.48 -8.21 0.09
CA LEU A 19 -2.83 -9.55 -0.38
C LEU A 19 -4.15 -9.57 -1.18
N VAL A 20 -5.14 -8.78 -0.78
CA VAL A 20 -6.38 -8.59 -1.57
C VAL A 20 -6.06 -8.02 -2.95
N MET A 21 -5.22 -6.99 -3.03
CA MET A 21 -4.79 -6.40 -4.31
C MET A 21 -3.97 -7.36 -5.15
N TRP A 22 -3.11 -8.19 -4.52
CA TRP A 22 -2.37 -9.26 -5.18
C TRP A 22 -3.30 -10.28 -5.84
N LEU A 23 -4.30 -10.76 -5.09
CA LEU A 23 -5.32 -11.68 -5.60
C LEU A 23 -6.10 -11.06 -6.76
N TRP A 24 -6.54 -9.81 -6.62
CA TRP A 24 -7.28 -9.12 -7.67
C TRP A 24 -6.46 -8.92 -8.95
N MET A 25 -5.17 -8.57 -8.80
CA MET A 25 -4.26 -8.49 -9.93
C MET A 25 -4.20 -9.82 -10.69
N TYR A 26 -3.92 -10.93 -10.03
CA TYR A 26 -3.80 -12.23 -10.72
C TYR A 26 -5.12 -12.74 -11.27
N ALA A 27 -6.23 -12.54 -10.53
CA ALA A 27 -7.56 -12.90 -10.98
C ALA A 27 -7.99 -12.20 -12.28
N THR A 28 -7.42 -11.02 -12.57
CA THR A 28 -7.71 -10.28 -13.81
C THR A 28 -6.62 -10.45 -14.87
N ARG A 29 -5.35 -10.55 -14.46
CA ARG A 29 -4.19 -10.67 -15.35
C ARG A 29 -4.10 -12.03 -16.04
N LEU A 30 -4.25 -13.12 -15.29
CA LEU A 30 -4.07 -14.47 -15.87
C LEU A 30 -5.11 -14.76 -16.97
N PRO A 31 -6.43 -14.47 -16.78
CA PRO A 31 -7.40 -14.64 -17.86
C PRO A 31 -7.07 -13.79 -19.09
N ALA A 32 -6.59 -12.56 -18.92
CA ALA A 32 -6.26 -11.67 -20.03
C ALA A 32 -5.08 -12.21 -20.86
N ILE A 33 -4.05 -12.75 -20.22
CA ILE A 33 -2.90 -13.40 -20.89
C ILE A 33 -3.37 -14.62 -21.71
N ILE A 34 -4.22 -15.45 -21.10
CA ILE A 34 -4.76 -16.66 -21.76
C ILE A 34 -5.61 -16.28 -22.97
N GLN A 35 -6.54 -15.32 -22.81
CA GLN A 35 -7.45 -14.89 -23.86
C GLN A 35 -6.74 -14.19 -25.02
N SER A 36 -5.63 -13.48 -24.76
CA SER A 36 -4.85 -12.84 -25.82
C SER A 36 -3.90 -13.81 -26.53
N GLY A 37 -3.80 -15.07 -26.10
CA GLY A 37 -2.83 -16.03 -26.64
C GLY A 37 -1.37 -15.59 -26.45
N MET A 38 -1.10 -14.78 -25.43
CA MET A 38 0.23 -14.21 -25.20
C MET A 38 1.22 -15.31 -24.81
N LYS A 39 2.31 -15.44 -25.57
CA LYS A 39 3.45 -16.30 -25.21
C LYS A 39 4.39 -15.50 -24.31
N LEU A 40 4.54 -15.92 -23.06
CA LEU A 40 5.43 -15.26 -22.10
C LEU A 40 6.88 -15.36 -22.58
N ASP A 41 7.56 -14.22 -22.65
CA ASP A 41 8.97 -14.14 -23.03
C ASP A 41 9.80 -13.72 -21.80
N PRO A 42 10.61 -14.61 -21.22
CA PRO A 42 11.44 -14.27 -20.06
C PRO A 42 12.60 -13.32 -20.40
N ASN A 43 12.92 -13.11 -21.67
CA ASN A 43 13.98 -12.20 -22.11
C ASN A 43 13.46 -10.79 -22.43
N ALA A 44 12.14 -10.61 -22.46
CA ALA A 44 11.55 -9.29 -22.67
C ALA A 44 11.89 -8.37 -21.49
N PRO A 45 12.13 -7.07 -21.73
CA PRO A 45 12.35 -6.12 -20.65
C PRO A 45 11.18 -6.11 -19.67
N SER A 46 11.51 -5.90 -18.38
CA SER A 46 10.53 -5.98 -17.29
C SER A 46 9.33 -5.07 -17.54
N GLY A 47 8.14 -5.65 -17.50
CA GLY A 47 6.88 -4.92 -17.63
C GLY A 47 6.42 -4.62 -19.06
N GLU A 48 7.30 -4.65 -20.08
CA GLU A 48 6.92 -4.31 -21.46
C GLU A 48 5.86 -5.25 -22.01
N GLN A 49 6.06 -6.57 -21.84
CA GLN A 49 5.10 -7.54 -22.31
C GLN A 49 3.74 -7.37 -21.61
N MET A 50 3.75 -7.13 -20.30
CA MET A 50 2.53 -6.91 -19.52
C MET A 50 1.84 -5.58 -19.89
N ALA A 51 2.56 -4.60 -20.43
CA ALA A 51 2.01 -3.32 -20.87
C ALA A 51 1.05 -3.45 -22.06
N THR A 52 1.14 -4.56 -22.82
CA THR A 52 0.26 -4.87 -23.95
C THR A 52 -1.15 -5.30 -23.52
N LEU A 53 -1.34 -5.67 -22.24
CA LEU A 53 -2.66 -6.05 -21.71
C LEU A 53 -3.62 -4.85 -21.63
N PRO A 54 -4.95 -5.09 -21.63
CA PRO A 54 -5.93 -4.01 -21.49
C PRO A 54 -5.66 -3.14 -20.25
N PRO A 55 -5.77 -1.80 -20.34
CA PRO A 55 -5.47 -0.90 -19.23
C PRO A 55 -6.15 -1.28 -17.92
N ARG A 56 -7.44 -1.63 -17.96
CA ARG A 56 -8.22 -2.02 -16.77
C ARG A 56 -7.68 -3.25 -16.04
N VAL A 57 -6.96 -4.14 -16.72
CA VAL A 57 -6.27 -5.28 -16.11
C VAL A 57 -4.96 -4.83 -15.48
N ARG A 58 -4.20 -3.99 -16.20
CA ARG A 58 -2.90 -3.47 -15.75
C ARG A 58 -2.99 -2.63 -14.48
N TRP A 59 -4.04 -1.82 -14.33
CA TRP A 59 -4.17 -0.90 -13.19
C TRP A 59 -4.11 -1.58 -11.81
N LYS A 60 -4.54 -2.84 -11.70
CA LYS A 60 -4.47 -3.61 -10.44
C LYS A 60 -3.03 -3.94 -10.09
N ALA A 61 -2.23 -4.29 -11.11
CA ALA A 61 -0.81 -4.56 -10.93
C ALA A 61 -0.02 -3.30 -10.62
N ASP A 62 -0.30 -2.21 -11.35
CA ASP A 62 0.32 -0.91 -11.11
C ASP A 62 0.04 -0.49 -9.66
N ASN A 63 -1.19 -0.68 -9.17
CA ASN A 63 -1.53 -0.39 -7.80
C ASN A 63 -0.84 -1.33 -6.78
N TYR A 64 -0.77 -2.63 -7.05
CA TYR A 64 -0.05 -3.57 -6.19
C TYR A 64 1.42 -3.16 -6.03
N ASN A 65 2.08 -2.75 -7.12
CA ASN A 65 3.45 -2.24 -7.07
C ASN A 65 3.56 -0.98 -6.19
N HIS A 66 2.64 -0.03 -6.33
CA HIS A 66 2.62 1.14 -5.45
C HIS A 66 2.39 0.81 -3.96
N LEU A 67 1.72 -0.30 -3.65
CA LEU A 67 1.58 -0.79 -2.26
C LEU A 67 2.89 -1.36 -1.71
N MET A 68 3.86 -1.68 -2.56
CA MET A 68 5.19 -2.17 -2.19
C MET A 68 6.27 -1.09 -2.17
N GLU A 69 5.94 0.16 -2.50
CA GLU A 69 6.87 1.29 -2.48
C GLU A 69 6.73 2.11 -1.19
N GLN A 70 5.77 3.04 -1.13
CA GLN A 70 5.61 3.95 0.01
C GLN A 70 5.21 3.24 1.32
N PRO A 71 4.31 2.22 1.34
CA PRO A 71 3.93 1.55 2.58
C PRO A 71 5.05 0.84 3.32
N VAL A 72 6.20 0.60 2.69
CA VAL A 72 7.37 0.06 3.39
C VAL A 72 7.79 0.97 4.55
N LEU A 73 7.71 2.30 4.35
CA LEU A 73 7.97 3.28 5.41
C LEU A 73 6.98 3.15 6.57
N PHE A 74 5.70 2.94 6.26
CA PHE A 74 4.66 2.74 7.26
C PHE A 74 4.91 1.50 8.13
N TYR A 75 5.23 0.37 7.52
CA TYR A 75 5.51 -0.86 8.28
C TYR A 75 6.70 -0.68 9.22
N ALA A 76 7.79 -0.06 8.74
CA ALA A 76 8.96 0.24 9.57
C ALA A 76 8.60 1.17 10.75
N LEU A 77 7.86 2.26 10.50
CA LEU A 77 7.44 3.20 11.54
C LEU A 77 6.56 2.55 12.60
N ILE A 78 5.56 1.76 12.18
CA ILE A 78 4.67 1.11 13.13
C ILE A 78 5.42 0.08 13.98
N LEU A 79 6.29 -0.74 13.38
CA LEU A 79 7.09 -1.69 14.15
C LEU A 79 8.04 -1.00 15.14
N ALA A 80 8.65 0.12 14.74
CA ALA A 80 9.46 0.94 15.65
C ALA A 80 8.63 1.50 16.83
N LEU A 81 7.45 2.04 16.56
CA LEU A 81 6.55 2.56 17.61
C LEU A 81 6.04 1.45 18.54
N VAL A 82 5.77 0.25 18.01
CA VAL A 82 5.42 -0.93 18.82
C VAL A 82 6.60 -1.32 19.72
N GLN A 83 7.84 -1.31 19.20
CA GLN A 83 9.04 -1.62 19.97
C GLN A 83 9.33 -0.59 21.07
N LEU A 84 8.98 0.68 20.85
CA LEU A 84 9.07 1.76 21.82
C LEU A 84 7.89 1.79 22.82
N ASP A 85 6.97 0.83 22.72
CA ASP A 85 5.71 0.77 23.48
C ASP A 85 4.88 2.08 23.39
N ALA A 86 4.97 2.75 22.24
CA ALA A 86 4.44 4.08 22.00
C ALA A 86 3.21 4.05 21.09
N SER A 87 2.02 3.88 21.69
CA SER A 87 0.74 3.80 20.97
C SER A 87 -0.32 4.81 21.42
N PRO A 88 0.00 6.13 21.53
CA PRO A 88 -0.99 7.11 21.93
C PRO A 88 -2.13 7.23 20.90
N PRO A 89 -3.30 7.79 21.28
CA PRO A 89 -4.43 7.98 20.37
C PRO A 89 -4.06 8.73 19.08
N PHE A 90 -3.12 9.68 19.14
CA PHE A 90 -2.60 10.38 17.96
C PHE A 90 -1.92 9.44 16.95
N ALA A 91 -0.98 8.60 17.40
CA ALA A 91 -0.28 7.67 16.52
C ALA A 91 -1.26 6.64 15.92
N LEU A 92 -2.21 6.16 16.73
CA LEU A 92 -3.25 5.26 16.25
C LEU A 92 -4.15 5.91 15.19
N ALA A 93 -4.55 7.16 15.39
CA ALA A 93 -5.35 7.91 14.41
C ALA A 93 -4.59 8.15 13.10
N MET A 94 -3.30 8.50 13.16
CA MET A 94 -2.45 8.64 11.97
C MET A 94 -2.29 7.31 11.24
N ALA A 95 -2.07 6.22 11.97
CA ALA A 95 -1.94 4.88 11.37
C ALA A 95 -3.22 4.47 10.62
N TRP A 96 -4.39 4.63 11.23
CA TRP A 96 -5.66 4.34 10.55
C TRP A 96 -5.96 5.28 9.38
N SER A 97 -5.62 6.56 9.51
CA SER A 97 -5.75 7.52 8.40
C SER A 97 -4.90 7.10 7.21
N TYR A 98 -3.66 6.66 7.46
CA TYR A 98 -2.79 6.12 6.41
C TYR A 98 -3.43 4.91 5.72
N VAL A 99 -3.87 3.91 6.49
CA VAL A 99 -4.50 2.68 5.96
C VAL A 99 -5.73 3.02 5.11
N GLY A 100 -6.63 3.85 5.62
CA GLY A 100 -7.84 4.26 4.90
C GLY A 100 -7.53 4.97 3.58
N LEU A 101 -6.57 5.90 3.58
CA LEU A 101 -6.13 6.61 2.37
C LEU A 101 -5.47 5.66 1.37
N ARG A 102 -4.71 4.67 1.82
CA ARG A 102 -4.12 3.64 0.94
C ARG A 102 -5.19 2.77 0.27
N ILE A 103 -6.19 2.34 1.03
CA ILE A 103 -7.33 1.57 0.50
C ILE A 103 -8.09 2.42 -0.53
N LEU A 104 -8.38 3.68 -0.21
CA LEU A 104 -9.06 4.60 -1.13
C LEU A 104 -8.25 4.82 -2.41
N HIS A 105 -6.95 5.06 -2.31
CA HIS A 105 -6.06 5.20 -3.47
C HIS A 105 -6.08 3.94 -4.34
N SER A 106 -6.02 2.75 -3.72
CA SER A 106 -6.13 1.47 -4.42
C SER A 106 -7.42 1.32 -5.20
N LEU A 107 -8.56 1.65 -4.59
CA LEU A 107 -9.85 1.58 -5.26
C LEU A 107 -9.95 2.58 -6.41
N ILE A 108 -9.49 3.83 -6.22
CA ILE A 108 -9.47 4.84 -7.28
C ILE A 108 -8.63 4.34 -8.46
N GLN A 109 -7.42 3.82 -8.22
CA GLN A 109 -6.53 3.34 -9.27
C GLN A 109 -7.07 2.10 -9.97
N ALA A 110 -7.55 1.12 -9.22
CA ALA A 110 -8.03 -0.14 -9.78
C ALA A 110 -9.34 0.02 -10.57
N LEU A 111 -10.20 0.98 -10.22
CA LEU A 111 -11.55 1.12 -10.80
C LEU A 111 -11.65 2.24 -11.83
N VAL A 112 -11.14 3.44 -11.54
CA VAL A 112 -11.38 4.66 -12.33
C VAL A 112 -10.09 5.18 -12.98
N ASN A 113 -8.97 5.08 -12.26
CA ASN A 113 -7.63 5.49 -12.65
C ASN A 113 -7.43 6.96 -13.06
N ARG A 114 -8.28 7.87 -12.58
CA ARG A 114 -8.11 9.32 -12.81
C ARG A 114 -6.87 9.85 -12.08
N ILE A 115 -5.95 10.47 -12.81
CA ILE A 115 -4.60 10.83 -12.32
C ILE A 115 -4.67 11.85 -11.18
N GLU A 116 -5.46 12.91 -11.34
CA GLU A 116 -5.57 14.01 -10.37
C GLU A 116 -6.10 13.51 -9.03
N TRP A 117 -7.04 12.57 -9.04
CA TRP A 117 -7.62 11.98 -7.83
C TRP A 117 -6.62 11.07 -7.11
N ARG A 118 -5.90 10.23 -7.86
CA ARG A 118 -4.85 9.39 -7.29
C ARG A 118 -3.75 10.23 -6.68
N PHE A 119 -3.27 11.24 -7.39
CA PHE A 119 -2.25 12.14 -6.88
C PHE A 119 -2.70 12.85 -5.60
N ALA A 120 -3.93 13.39 -5.57
CA ALA A 120 -4.46 14.06 -4.39
C ALA A 120 -4.53 13.11 -3.17
N VAL A 121 -5.06 11.90 -3.34
CA VAL A 121 -5.16 10.92 -2.24
C VAL A 121 -3.77 10.42 -1.81
N PHE A 122 -2.83 10.24 -2.75
CA PHE A 122 -1.44 9.90 -2.44
C PHE A 122 -0.75 11.00 -1.61
N ALA A 123 -0.89 12.25 -2.02
CA ALA A 123 -0.32 13.40 -1.30
C ALA A 123 -0.90 13.51 0.11
N LEU A 124 -2.23 13.41 0.26
CA LEU A 124 -2.90 13.38 1.56
C LEU A 124 -2.45 12.18 2.41
N GLY A 125 -2.28 11.01 1.79
CA GLY A 125 -1.77 9.80 2.44
C GLY A 125 -0.33 9.91 2.93
N THR A 126 0.43 10.89 2.44
CA THR A 126 1.81 11.12 2.90
C THR A 126 1.84 11.91 4.22
N LEU A 127 0.81 12.70 4.52
CA LEU A 127 0.76 13.52 5.75
C LEU A 127 0.76 12.68 7.04
N PRO A 128 -0.01 11.57 7.16
CA PRO A 128 0.11 10.69 8.32
C PRO A 128 1.51 10.09 8.51
N LEU A 129 2.25 9.82 7.43
CA LEU A 129 3.62 9.33 7.54
C LEU A 129 4.55 10.39 8.13
N PHE A 130 4.42 11.66 7.73
CA PHE A 130 5.17 12.74 8.36
C PHE A 130 4.84 12.86 9.85
N GLY A 131 3.56 12.75 10.22
CA GLY A 131 3.13 12.79 11.62
C GLY A 131 3.70 11.65 12.46
N LEU A 132 3.62 10.41 11.96
CA LEU A 132 4.20 9.23 12.62
C LEU A 132 5.73 9.32 12.72
N THR A 133 6.39 9.79 11.66
CA THR A 133 7.85 9.97 11.64
C THR A 133 8.28 11.00 12.67
N GLY A 134 7.65 12.18 12.69
CA GLY A 134 7.96 13.22 13.66
C GLY A 134 7.76 12.76 15.10
N TYR A 135 6.68 12.01 15.36
CA TYR A 135 6.45 11.42 16.66
C TYR A 135 7.52 10.39 17.04
N ALA A 136 7.83 9.43 16.16
CA ALA A 136 8.87 8.43 16.41
C ALA A 136 10.26 9.07 16.66
N LEU A 137 10.62 10.09 15.87
CA LEU A 137 11.86 10.86 16.08
C LEU A 137 11.87 11.56 17.43
N SER A 138 10.74 12.16 17.85
CA SER A 138 10.66 12.83 19.15
C SER A 138 10.91 11.88 20.32
N LEU A 139 10.49 10.61 20.22
CA LEU A 139 10.77 9.60 21.23
C LEU A 139 12.23 9.17 21.22
N ALA A 140 12.79 8.94 20.02
CA ALA A 140 14.17 8.49 19.87
C ALA A 140 15.20 9.54 20.32
N LEU A 141 14.90 10.83 20.18
CA LEU A 141 15.77 11.93 20.62
C LEU A 141 15.73 12.18 22.14
N LEU A 142 14.72 11.64 22.83
CA LEU A 142 14.53 11.79 24.28
C LEU A 142 14.95 10.55 25.07
N ALA A 143 15.40 9.49 24.39
CA ALA A 143 15.91 8.24 24.96
C ALA A 143 17.44 8.30 25.15
#